data_AF-A0ABD0W425-F1
#
_entry.id   AF-A0ABD0W425-F1
#
_cell.length_a   1.000
_cell.length_b   1.000
_cell.length_c   1.000
_cell.angle_alpha   90.00
_cell.angle_beta   90.00
_cell.angle_gamma   90.00
#
_symmetry.space_group_name_H-M   'P 1'
#
loop_
_entity.id
_entity.type
_entity.pdbx_description
1 polymer ?
#
loop_
_entity_poly.entity_id
_entity_poly.type
_entity_poly.pdbx_seq_one_letter_code
_entity_poly.pdbx_strand_id
1 'polypeptide(L)'
;MGFLVEYAAEMKPVAMALNILQGESSVHMGLLLPTLYQLQDKLKRLESSCKMCRPLVHALQQGTQKRFGDVMKEPELIAAAILLPRFTTSWTTEENILNAGLDYIRNHHNLDDVISTNLQPL
;
A
#
# COMPACT_ATOMS: atom_id res chain seq x y z
N MET A 1 2.12 7.57 32.87
CA MET A 1 1.98 6.44 31.92
C MET A 1 3.32 6.24 31.24
N GLY A 2 3.91 5.06 31.39
CA GLY A 2 5.32 4.79 31.10
C GLY A 2 5.62 4.47 29.63
N PHE A 3 6.92 4.45 29.31
CA PHE A 3 7.49 4.17 27.98
C PHE A 3 6.85 2.97 27.28
N LEU A 4 6.64 1.86 28.00
CA LEU A 4 6.10 0.62 27.41
C LEU A 4 4.67 0.77 26.89
N VAL A 5 3.85 1.62 27.52
CA VAL A 5 2.46 1.85 27.07
C VAL A 5 2.47 2.63 25.76
N GLU A 6 3.31 3.66 25.67
CA GLU A 6 3.46 4.44 24.44
C GLU A 6 4.06 3.58 23.32
N TYR A 7 5.14 2.83 23.61
CA TYR A 7 5.74 1.87 22.68
C TYR A 7 4.71 0.90 22.09
N ALA A 8 3.88 0.27 22.93
CA ALA A 8 2.88 -0.68 22.48
C ALA A 8 1.81 0.00 21.60
N ALA A 9 1.44 1.25 21.89
CA ALA A 9 0.52 2.02 21.07
C ALA A 9 1.12 2.35 19.69
N GLU A 10 2.39 2.75 19.64
CA GLU A 10 3.12 3.05 18.39
C GLU A 10 3.34 1.81 17.51
N MET A 11 3.61 0.65 18.12
CA MET A 11 3.82 -0.60 17.40
C MET A 11 2.53 -1.28 16.95
N LYS A 12 1.38 -0.98 17.56
CA LYS A 12 0.08 -1.56 17.20
C LYS A 12 -0.26 -1.45 15.70
N PRO A 13 -0.19 -0.27 15.04
CA PRO A 13 -0.47 -0.18 13.61
C PRO A 13 0.51 -1.00 12.76
N VAL A 14 1.77 -1.12 13.17
CA VAL A 14 2.77 -1.97 12.49
C VAL A 14 2.38 -3.44 12.59
N ALA A 15 2.02 -3.92 13.79
CA ALA A 15 1.57 -5.30 14.00
C ALA A 15 0.30 -5.62 13.21
N MET A 16 -0.64 -4.68 13.13
CA MET A 16 -1.85 -4.84 12.30
C MET A 16 -1.51 -4.92 10.80
N ALA A 17 -0.61 -4.06 10.31
CA ALA A 17 -0.16 -4.10 8.92
C ALA A 17 0.53 -5.43 8.59
N LEU A 18 1.39 -5.94 9.49
CA LEU A 18 2.01 -7.25 9.36
C LEU A 18 0.97 -8.37 9.31
N ASN A 19 -0.01 -8.35 10.21
CA ASN A 19 -1.08 -9.36 10.21
C ASN A 19 -1.90 -9.35 8.90
N ILE A 20 -2.10 -8.18 8.29
CA ILE A 20 -2.77 -8.06 6.99
C ILE A 20 -1.89 -8.62 5.87
N LEU A 21 -0.60 -8.25 5.83
CA LEU A 21 0.31 -8.58 4.72
C LEU A 21 0.92 -9.99 4.81
N GLN A 22 0.94 -10.59 6.00
CA GLN A 22 1.50 -11.92 6.26
C GLN A 22 0.41 -12.97 6.54
N GLY A 23 -0.87 -12.58 6.54
CA GLY A 23 -1.98 -13.50 6.77
C GLY A 23 -2.16 -14.47 5.61
N GLU A 24 -2.18 -15.77 5.88
CA GLU A 24 -2.25 -16.81 4.84
C GLU A 24 -3.60 -16.86 4.09
N SER A 25 -4.68 -16.33 4.66
CA SER A 25 -6.04 -16.59 4.17
C SER A 25 -6.54 -15.63 3.08
N SER A 26 -5.91 -14.46 2.85
CA SER A 26 -6.42 -13.47 1.90
C SER A 26 -5.41 -12.39 1.48
N VAL A 27 -4.12 -12.68 1.42
CA VAL A 27 -3.14 -11.71 0.91
C VAL A 27 -3.11 -11.75 -0.61
N HIS A 28 -3.43 -10.62 -1.23
CA HIS A 28 -3.25 -10.38 -2.65
C HIS A 28 -2.56 -9.02 -2.86
N MET A 29 -1.88 -8.85 -4.00
CA MET A 29 -1.03 -7.67 -4.25
C MET A 29 -1.78 -6.35 -4.12
N GLY A 30 -3.07 -6.31 -4.44
CA GLY A 30 -3.88 -5.11 -4.25
C GLY A 30 -4.16 -4.72 -2.78
N LEU A 31 -3.80 -5.54 -1.78
CA LEU A 31 -3.81 -5.12 -0.36
C LEU A 31 -2.56 -4.34 0.04
N LEU A 32 -1.47 -4.49 -0.71
CA LEU A 32 -0.16 -3.99 -0.31
C LEU A 32 -0.17 -2.48 -0.17
N LEU A 33 -0.53 -1.76 -1.23
CA LEU A 33 -0.53 -0.30 -1.22
C LEU A 33 -1.52 0.29 -0.23
N PRO A 34 -2.80 -0.15 -0.19
CA PRO A 34 -3.74 0.38 0.81
C PRO A 34 -3.27 0.20 2.25
N THR A 35 -2.61 -0.93 2.55
CA THR A 35 -2.10 -1.19 3.90
C THR A 35 -0.91 -0.29 4.23
N LEU A 36 0.03 -0.11 3.30
CA LEU A 36 1.21 0.75 3.50
C LEU A 36 0.82 2.24 3.63
N TYR A 37 -0.10 2.73 2.80
CA TYR A 37 -0.61 4.10 2.88
C TYR A 37 -1.31 4.34 4.23
N GLN A 38 -2.17 3.41 4.65
CA GLN A 38 -2.85 3.53 5.92
C GLN A 38 -1.88 3.44 7.11
N LEU A 39 -0.82 2.62 7.03
CA LEU A 39 0.23 2.55 8.05
C LEU A 39 0.95 3.89 8.19
N GLN A 40 1.41 4.49 7.09
CA GLN A 40 2.11 5.79 7.09
C GLN A 40 1.23 6.89 7.70
N ASP A 41 -0.03 6.94 7.31
CA ASP A 41 -1.00 7.91 7.81
C ASP A 41 -1.29 7.73 9.32
N LYS A 42 -1.37 6.47 9.81
CA LYS A 42 -1.49 6.19 11.25
C LYS A 42 -0.24 6.59 12.02
N LEU A 43 0.96 6.28 11.53
CA LEU A 43 2.23 6.66 12.17
C LEU A 43 2.36 8.19 12.25
N LYS A 44 2.01 8.91 11.17
CA LYS A 44 2.01 10.37 11.14
C LYS A 44 1.05 10.97 12.17
N ARG A 45 -0.13 10.38 12.35
CA ARG A 45 -1.07 10.81 13.42
C ARG A 45 -0.48 10.58 14.81
N LEU A 46 0.12 9.43 15.05
CA LEU A 46 0.67 9.10 16.36
C LEU A 46 1.84 10.01 16.74
N GLU A 47 2.68 10.38 15.77
CA GLU A 47 3.79 11.34 15.94
C GLU A 47 3.35 12.64 16.65
N SER A 48 2.17 13.15 16.28
CA SER A 48 1.60 14.39 16.84
C SER A 48 1.23 14.28 18.33
N SER A 49 0.91 13.07 18.80
CA SER A 49 0.53 12.78 20.18
C SER A 49 1.66 12.17 21.01
N CYS A 50 2.78 11.80 20.37
CA CYS A 50 3.87 11.04 20.97
C CYS A 50 4.77 11.93 21.85
N LYS A 51 5.11 11.45 23.05
CA LYS A 51 5.93 12.16 24.04
C LYS A 51 7.34 11.60 24.17
N MET A 52 7.52 10.28 24.18
CA MET A 52 8.82 9.59 24.39
C MET A 52 9.26 8.77 23.18
N CYS A 53 8.32 8.12 22.49
CA CYS A 53 8.60 7.21 21.38
C CYS A 53 8.69 7.90 20.00
N ARG A 54 8.81 9.24 19.94
CA ARG A 54 8.91 9.97 18.68
C ARG A 54 10.06 9.48 17.77
N PRO A 55 11.26 9.14 18.30
CA PRO A 55 12.32 8.53 17.49
C PRO A 55 11.93 7.18 16.87
N LEU A 56 11.12 6.37 17.57
CA LEU A 56 10.62 5.09 17.05
C LEU A 56 9.66 5.32 15.88
N VAL A 57 8.69 6.24 16.03
CA VAL A 57 7.74 6.57 14.96
C VAL A 57 8.46 7.01 13.70
N HIS A 58 9.46 7.88 13.85
CA HIS A 58 10.27 8.34 12.74
C HIS A 58 11.08 7.21 12.10
N ALA A 59 11.70 6.34 12.90
CA ALA A 59 12.41 5.16 12.39
C ALA A 59 11.48 4.20 11.62
N LEU A 60 10.24 4.03 12.08
CA LEU A 60 9.22 3.21 11.40
C LEU A 60 8.79 3.82 10.07
N GLN A 61 8.50 5.12 10.03
CA GLN A 61 8.15 5.83 8.80
C GLN A 61 9.28 5.76 7.78
N GLN A 62 10.51 6.06 8.20
CA GLN A 62 11.69 6.00 7.34
C GLN A 62 11.99 4.58 6.87
N GLY A 63 11.91 3.59 7.76
CA GLY A 63 12.14 2.19 7.42
C GLY A 63 11.11 1.67 6.41
N THR A 64 9.84 2.06 6.57
CA THR A 64 8.76 1.73 5.63
C THR A 64 9.02 2.38 4.27
N GLN A 65 9.33 3.67 4.24
CA GLN A 65 9.62 4.39 2.99
C GLN A 65 10.87 3.85 2.29
N LYS A 66 11.92 3.53 3.05
CA LYS A 66 13.16 2.97 2.50
C LYS A 66 12.94 1.59 1.87
N ARG A 67 12.07 0.77 2.45
CA ARG A 67 11.81 -0.59 1.98
C ARG A 67 10.81 -0.64 0.84
N PHE A 68 9.75 0.16 0.91
CA PHE A 68 8.60 0.05 0.01
C PHE A 68 8.38 1.29 -0.85
N GLY A 69 9.19 2.35 -0.72
CA GLY A 69 8.95 3.60 -1.41
C GLY A 69 8.95 3.49 -2.94
N ASP A 70 9.73 2.58 -3.51
CA ASP A 70 9.73 2.32 -4.95
C ASP A 70 8.61 1.35 -5.34
N VAL A 71 8.36 0.32 -4.53
CA VAL A 71 7.22 -0.61 -4.67
C VAL A 71 5.89 0.16 -4.71
N MET A 72 5.76 1.21 -3.88
CA MET A 72 4.56 2.05 -3.82
C MET A 72 4.29 2.86 -5.09
N LYS A 73 5.26 2.95 -6.00
CA LYS A 73 5.14 3.65 -7.28
C LYS A 73 4.89 2.69 -8.45
N GLU A 74 4.91 1.37 -8.23
CA GLU A 74 4.74 0.39 -9.29
C GLU A 74 3.30 0.44 -9.85
N PRO A 75 3.12 0.78 -11.14
CA PRO A 75 1.78 0.94 -11.72
C PRO A 75 0.92 -0.32 -11.66
N GLU A 76 1.54 -1.51 -11.73
CA GLU A 76 0.87 -2.79 -11.58
C GLU A 76 0.25 -2.97 -10.18
N LEU A 77 0.96 -2.57 -9.13
CA LEU A 77 0.47 -2.65 -7.76
C LEU A 77 -0.62 -1.63 -7.46
N ILE A 78 -0.51 -0.45 -8.08
CA ILE A 78 -1.56 0.57 -8.05
C ILE A 78 -2.81 0.05 -8.75
N ALA A 79 -2.66 -0.52 -9.94
CA ALA A 79 -3.75 -1.15 -10.69
C ALA A 79 -4.42 -2.28 -9.87
N ALA A 80 -3.63 -3.17 -9.26
CA ALA A 80 -4.12 -4.24 -8.41
C ALA A 80 -4.94 -3.71 -7.22
N ALA A 81 -4.53 -2.59 -6.62
CA ALA A 81 -5.28 -1.94 -5.55
C ALA A 81 -6.62 -1.33 -6.05
N ILE A 82 -6.61 -0.70 -7.23
CA ILE A 82 -7.80 -0.10 -7.85
C ILE A 82 -8.85 -1.15 -8.23
N LEU A 83 -8.40 -2.29 -8.76
CA LEU A 83 -9.28 -3.38 -9.22
C LEU A 83 -10.05 -4.07 -8.08
N LEU A 84 -9.70 -3.81 -6.82
CA LEU A 84 -10.41 -4.35 -5.67
C LEU A 84 -11.57 -3.44 -5.27
N PRO A 85 -12.83 -3.93 -5.34
CA PRO A 85 -14.01 -3.11 -5.04
C PRO A 85 -14.03 -2.49 -3.64
N ARG A 86 -13.34 -3.11 -2.67
CA ARG A 86 -13.25 -2.61 -1.30
C ARG A 86 -12.37 -1.36 -1.17
N PHE A 87 -11.38 -1.19 -2.03
CA PHE A 87 -10.41 -0.09 -1.93
C PHE A 87 -10.60 0.94 -3.04
N THR A 88 -10.79 0.49 -4.28
CA THR A 88 -10.92 1.35 -5.45
C THR A 88 -9.87 2.47 -5.44
N THR A 89 -10.30 3.71 -5.22
CA THR A 89 -9.44 4.89 -5.14
C THR A 89 -9.36 5.48 -3.73
N SER A 90 -10.07 4.92 -2.74
CA SER A 90 -10.24 5.53 -1.41
C SER A 90 -9.01 5.44 -0.50
N TRP A 91 -7.96 4.75 -0.93
CA TRP A 91 -6.75 4.50 -0.13
C TRP A 91 -5.66 5.56 -0.29
N THR A 92 -5.80 6.45 -1.29
CA THR A 92 -4.92 7.59 -1.50
C THR A 92 -5.72 8.79 -1.99
N THR A 93 -5.25 9.99 -1.67
CA THR A 93 -5.78 11.25 -2.23
C THR A 93 -4.92 11.78 -3.38
N GLU A 94 -3.84 11.07 -3.73
CA GLU A 94 -2.89 11.46 -4.77
C GLU A 94 -3.38 11.02 -6.15
N GLU A 95 -3.96 11.96 -6.90
CA GLU A 95 -4.56 11.70 -8.22
C GLU A 95 -3.54 11.19 -9.26
N ASN A 96 -2.30 11.68 -9.20
CA ASN A 96 -1.20 11.23 -10.06
C ASN A 96 -0.91 9.72 -9.90
N ILE A 97 -1.04 9.19 -8.68
CA ILE A 97 -0.86 7.77 -8.41
C ILE A 97 -2.01 6.99 -9.04
N LEU A 98 -3.25 7.42 -8.80
CA LEU A 98 -4.43 6.77 -9.39
C LEU A 98 -4.38 6.75 -10.91
N ASN A 99 -3.97 7.85 -11.54
CA ASN A 99 -3.83 7.93 -13.00
C ASN A 99 -2.80 6.94 -13.53
N ALA A 100 -1.65 6.76 -12.87
CA ALA A 100 -0.65 5.78 -13.29
C ALA A 100 -1.20 4.34 -13.28
N GLY A 101 -1.99 3.97 -12.26
CA GLY A 101 -2.65 2.67 -12.20
C GLY A 101 -3.74 2.51 -13.26
N LEU A 102 -4.56 3.54 -13.49
CA LEU A 102 -5.61 3.52 -14.52
C LEU A 102 -5.02 3.43 -15.94
N ASP A 103 -3.93 4.14 -16.21
CA ASP A 103 -3.23 4.05 -17.50
C ASP A 103 -2.60 2.68 -17.70
N TYR A 104 -2.03 2.09 -16.63
CA TYR A 104 -1.55 0.71 -16.67
C TYR A 104 -2.67 -0.27 -17.03
N ILE A 105 -3.84 -0.15 -16.39
CA ILE A 105 -5.03 -0.97 -16.68
C ILE A 105 -5.43 -0.81 -18.15
N ARG A 106 -5.58 0.42 -18.65
CA ARG A 106 -5.97 0.68 -20.05
C ARG A 106 -4.97 0.07 -21.05
N ASN A 107 -3.67 0.23 -20.80
CA ASN A 107 -2.65 -0.25 -21.71
C ASN A 107 -2.54 -1.78 -21.75
N HIS A 108 -2.84 -2.46 -20.63
CA HIS A 108 -2.79 -3.92 -20.57
C HIS A 108 -4.10 -4.60 -21.01
N HIS A 109 -5.25 -3.93 -20.88
CA HIS A 109 -6.50 -4.42 -21.48
C HIS A 109 -6.45 -4.45 -23.02
N ASN A 110 -5.67 -3.57 -23.65
CA ASN A 110 -5.52 -3.55 -25.10
C ASN A 110 -4.61 -4.66 -25.66
N LEU A 111 -3.92 -5.45 -24.81
CA LEU A 111 -3.06 -6.53 -25.28
C LEU A 111 -3.82 -7.85 -25.53
N ASP A 112 -4.96 -8.06 -24.86
CA ASP A 112 -5.84 -9.21 -25.08
C ASP A 112 -6.47 -9.19 -26.49
N ASP A 113 -6.69 -7.99 -27.06
CA ASP A 113 -7.15 -7.80 -28.45
C ASP A 113 -6.03 -8.06 -29.49
N VAL A 114 -4.75 -7.91 -29.11
CA VAL A 114 -3.60 -8.14 -30.00
C VAL A 114 -3.21 -9.62 -30.04
N ILE A 115 -3.38 -10.37 -28.96
CA ILE A 115 -3.11 -11.81 -28.93
C ILE A 115 -4.18 -12.59 -29.71
N SER A 116 -5.44 -12.13 -29.67
CA SER A 116 -6.54 -12.75 -30.42
C SER A 116 -6.50 -12.47 -31.93
N THR A 117 -5.75 -11.47 -32.39
CA THR A 117 -5.51 -11.20 -33.82
C THR A 117 -4.29 -11.91 -34.42
N ASN A 118 -3.41 -12.50 -33.60
CA ASN A 118 -2.18 -13.17 -34.06
C ASN A 118 -2.21 -14.70 -34.02
N LEU A 119 -3.39 -15.30 -33.81
CA LEU A 119 -3.61 -16.75 -33.91
C LEU A 119 -4.68 -17.03 -34.99
N GLN A 120 -4.31 -16.86 -36.26
CA GLN A 120 -4.98 -17.57 -37.37
C GLN A 120 -4.11 -18.78 -37.75
N PRO A 121 -4.61 -20.02 -37.65
CA PRO A 121 -3.90 -21.16 -38.20
C PRO A 121 -3.92 -21.12 -39.74
N LEU A 122 -2.80 -21.54 -40.34
CA LEU A 122 -2.61 -21.77 -41.78
C LEU A 122 -3.73 -22.60 -42.41
#